data_AF-A0A0W8FWK2-F1
#
_entry.id   AF-A0A0W8FWK2-F1
#
_cell.length_a   1.000
_cell.length_b   1.000
_cell.length_c   1.000
_cell.angle_alpha   90.00
_cell.angle_beta   90.00
_cell.angle_gamma   90.00
#
_symmetry.space_group_name_H-M   'P 1'
#
loop_
_entity.id
_entity.type
_entity.pdbx_description
1 polymer ?
#
loop_
_entity_poly.entity_id
_entity_poly.type
_entity_poly.pdbx_seq_one_letter_code
_entity_poly.pdbx_strand_id
1 'polypeptide(L)'
;MKERSQDIEDIKLRIIRNIKKKKWQSHIIDEVIVVTDNLTPADTVLFSRANIKGYVTNFGGLTSHAAIIARSLHIPAVLGLHDATAKINDSDIVIVDGYRGEVVINPTELQLEYYKKRIESLTLYDEELSTLKDLPAETLDGRKISLLANLDISEEVDLIVSNGANGIGLIRTEQLFEELDQFPNEEQQFEWYTQIAEKIYPDIAIIRVLDIGGDKILPVDVQEANPFLGWRGIRFLLDNKQLFKTQLRAILRASVHKNIKIMLPMVASIVEVRQSKEIIEECKRELNKEKHNYDKNIELGIMVEIPSAAVLAHEFAKEVSFFSIGTNDLIQYLLAVDRGNEIVSNLYQEFHPSVVRTIDFIIKEGKRHNVFVSICGEMASDQVAIPLLIGLGLDSLSVSPALIPVTKQIIRNISYEEVQKLVEKCLTAVTEHEIKNLVTAYFDKSIKEHLKSFFVDN
;
A
#
# COMPACT_ATOMS: atom_id res chain seq x y z
N MET A 1 13.88 4.65 17.88
CA MET A 1 14.55 5.62 18.80
C MET A 1 14.85 6.98 18.17
N LYS A 2 15.27 7.08 16.89
CA LYS A 2 15.50 8.38 16.23
C LYS A 2 14.22 9.23 16.11
N GLU A 3 13.08 8.64 15.75
CA GLU A 3 11.79 9.37 15.63
C GLU A 3 11.27 9.89 16.97
N ARG A 4 11.20 9.06 18.03
CA ARG A 4 10.85 9.52 19.39
C ARG A 4 11.76 10.65 19.91
N SER A 5 13.04 10.66 19.53
CA SER A 5 13.94 11.76 19.88
C SER A 5 13.60 13.06 19.14
N GLN A 6 13.07 12.97 17.92
CA GLN A 6 12.59 14.13 17.16
C GLN A 6 11.27 14.67 17.73
N ASP A 7 10.36 13.80 18.16
CA ASP A 7 9.09 14.23 18.79
C ASP A 7 9.32 14.97 20.11
N ILE A 8 10.23 14.47 20.95
CA ILE A 8 10.62 15.13 22.21
C ILE A 8 11.27 16.48 21.92
N GLU A 9 12.11 16.55 20.89
CA GLU A 9 12.75 17.81 20.49
C GLU A 9 11.71 18.80 19.93
N ASP A 10 10.70 18.35 19.19
CA ASP A 10 9.62 19.21 18.71
C ASP A 10 8.73 19.72 19.86
N ILE A 11 8.35 18.87 20.83
CA ILE A 11 7.61 19.30 22.02
C ILE A 11 8.40 20.36 22.80
N LYS A 12 9.70 20.12 23.02
CA LYS A 12 10.60 21.09 23.67
C LYS A 12 10.64 22.41 22.91
N LEU A 13 10.81 22.35 21.58
CA LEU A 13 10.82 23.55 20.73
C LEU A 13 9.47 24.26 20.78
N ARG A 14 8.35 23.54 20.77
CA ARG A 14 6.99 24.09 20.85
C ARG A 14 6.71 24.79 22.19
N ILE A 15 7.15 24.21 23.31
CA ILE A 15 7.08 24.84 24.63
C ILE A 15 7.92 26.13 24.65
N ILE A 16 9.17 26.07 24.18
CA ILE A 16 10.05 27.24 24.10
C ILE A 16 9.45 28.33 23.19
N ARG A 17 8.87 27.96 22.05
CA ARG A 17 8.20 28.85 21.10
C ARG A 17 7.01 29.57 21.75
N ASN A 18 6.14 28.83 22.45
CA ASN A 18 4.98 29.39 23.16
C ASN A 18 5.39 30.34 24.29
N ILE A 19 6.43 29.99 25.06
CA ILE A 19 6.97 30.84 26.14
C ILE A 19 7.56 32.15 25.57
N LYS A 20 8.23 32.10 24.41
CA LYS A 20 8.82 33.29 23.77
C LYS A 20 7.79 34.26 23.17
N LYS A 21 6.47 33.99 23.25
CA LYS A 21 5.39 34.77 22.60
C LYS A 21 5.63 35.07 21.11
N LYS A 22 6.51 34.33 20.44
CA LYS A 22 6.65 34.37 18.98
C LYS A 22 5.48 33.59 18.41
N LYS A 23 4.33 34.25 18.26
CA LYS A 23 3.28 33.77 17.36
C LYS A 23 3.88 33.82 15.96
N TRP A 24 4.29 32.68 15.41
CA TRP A 24 4.35 32.59 13.96
C TRP A 24 2.89 32.72 13.52
N GLN A 25 2.58 33.83 12.85
CA GLN A 25 1.39 33.85 12.04
C GLN A 25 1.67 32.84 10.93
N SER A 26 0.98 31.69 10.97
CA SER A 26 0.90 30.78 9.84
C SER A 26 0.06 31.45 8.75
N HIS A 27 0.61 32.52 8.16
CA HIS A 27 0.15 33.05 6.88
C HIS A 27 0.91 32.30 5.80
N ILE A 28 0.52 31.05 5.61
CA ILE A 28 0.82 30.36 4.36
C ILE A 28 -0.05 31.07 3.33
N ILE A 29 0.62 31.78 2.43
CA ILE A 29 -0.01 32.39 1.27
C ILE A 29 -0.35 31.24 0.31
N ASP A 30 -1.47 31.33 -0.41
CA ASP A 30 -1.82 30.32 -1.41
C ASP A 30 -0.72 30.21 -2.49
N GLU A 31 -0.54 29.01 -3.04
CA GLU A 31 0.37 28.68 -4.14
C GLU A 31 1.88 28.72 -3.84
N VAL A 32 2.29 28.28 -2.65
CA VAL A 32 3.71 28.18 -2.26
C VAL A 32 4.25 26.75 -2.26
N ILE A 33 5.57 26.61 -2.40
CA ILE A 33 6.31 25.37 -2.16
C ILE A 33 6.95 25.48 -0.78
N VAL A 34 6.75 24.48 0.07
CA VAL A 34 7.26 24.49 1.44
C VAL A 34 8.60 23.75 1.49
N VAL A 35 9.63 24.44 2.00
CA VAL A 35 10.96 23.87 2.26
C VAL A 35 11.20 23.84 3.76
N THR A 36 11.50 22.66 4.32
CA THR A 36 11.71 22.50 5.76
C THR A 36 12.76 21.43 6.06
N ASP A 37 13.34 21.42 7.26
CA ASP A 37 14.25 20.36 7.66
C ASP A 37 13.50 19.02 7.77
N ASN A 38 12.34 19.06 8.43
CA ASN A 38 11.46 17.90 8.60
C ASN A 38 10.00 18.35 8.59
N LEU A 39 9.11 17.46 8.15
CA LEU A 39 7.66 17.65 8.21
C LEU A 39 7.09 16.78 9.32
N THR A 40 6.40 17.40 10.28
CA THR A 40 5.63 16.63 11.25
C THR A 40 4.26 16.24 10.65
N PRO A 41 3.61 15.18 11.15
CA PRO A 41 2.24 14.84 10.75
C PRO A 41 1.27 16.02 10.95
N ALA A 42 1.43 16.77 12.04
CA ALA A 42 0.61 17.94 12.34
C ALA A 42 0.81 19.08 11.32
N ASP A 43 2.04 19.31 10.86
CA ASP A 43 2.33 20.31 9.82
C ASP A 43 1.66 19.94 8.51
N THR A 44 1.68 18.65 8.15
CA THR A 44 1.12 18.18 6.89
C THR A 44 -0.41 18.33 6.84
N VAL A 45 -1.12 18.12 7.96
CA VAL A 45 -2.57 18.39 8.07
C VAL A 45 -2.89 19.88 8.02
N LEU A 46 -2.01 20.73 8.56
CA LEU A 46 -2.17 22.18 8.48
C LEU A 46 -1.94 22.66 7.05
N PHE A 47 -1.01 22.02 6.34
CA PHE A 47 -0.63 22.27 4.96
C PHE A 47 -1.65 21.73 3.96
N SER A 48 -2.34 20.63 4.23
CA SER A 48 -3.42 20.14 3.36
C SER A 48 -4.61 21.10 3.28
N ARG A 49 -4.76 21.98 4.28
CA ARG A 49 -5.79 23.04 4.32
C ARG A 49 -5.33 24.33 3.64
N ALA A 50 -4.05 24.44 3.29
CA ALA A 50 -3.48 25.55 2.53
C ALA A 50 -3.22 25.08 1.10
N ASN A 51 -3.38 25.95 0.10
CA ASN A 51 -3.20 25.57 -1.30
C ASN A 51 -1.71 25.45 -1.69
N ILE A 52 -1.00 24.48 -1.12
CA ILE A 52 0.44 24.25 -1.31
C ILE A 52 0.70 23.46 -2.60
N LYS A 53 1.72 23.87 -3.36
CA LYS A 53 2.07 23.27 -4.65
C LYS A 53 3.13 22.17 -4.56
N GLY A 54 3.84 22.05 -3.45
CA GLY A 54 4.88 21.04 -3.27
C GLY A 54 5.59 21.10 -1.92
N TYR A 55 6.30 20.01 -1.59
CA TYR A 55 7.12 19.90 -0.38
C TYR A 55 8.56 19.52 -0.70
N VAL A 56 9.50 20.10 0.03
CA VAL A 56 10.92 19.75 -0.03
C VAL A 56 11.46 19.61 1.38
N THR A 57 12.09 18.46 1.69
CA THR A 57 12.66 18.24 3.02
C THR A 57 14.11 17.78 3.02
N ASN A 58 14.86 18.18 4.06
CA ASN A 58 16.22 17.68 4.30
C ASN A 58 16.23 16.25 4.83
N PHE A 59 15.24 15.90 5.64
CA PHE A 59 15.09 14.59 6.25
C PHE A 59 13.76 13.95 5.84
N GLY A 60 13.76 12.62 5.78
CA GLY A 60 12.59 11.83 5.38
C GLY A 60 12.92 10.87 4.24
N GLY A 61 12.25 9.73 4.21
CA GLY A 61 12.34 8.73 3.15
C GLY A 61 10.97 8.44 2.53
N LEU A 62 10.93 7.54 1.55
CA LEU A 62 9.70 7.12 0.84
C LEU A 62 8.61 6.55 1.77
N THR A 63 9.00 6.06 2.95
CA THR A 63 8.11 5.49 3.97
C THR A 63 7.73 6.49 5.07
N SER A 64 8.24 7.73 5.02
CA SER A 64 7.90 8.72 6.05
C SER A 64 6.44 9.16 5.96
N HIS A 65 5.86 9.54 7.09
CA HIS A 65 4.49 10.06 7.16
C HIS A 65 4.26 11.22 6.18
N ALA A 66 5.25 12.10 6.02
CA ALA A 66 5.22 13.18 5.05
C ALA A 66 5.12 12.67 3.59
N ALA A 67 5.86 11.62 3.24
CA ALA A 67 5.81 11.01 1.91
C ALA A 67 4.45 10.36 1.61
N ILE A 68 3.88 9.68 2.62
CA ILE A 68 2.58 9.01 2.48
C ILE A 68 1.50 10.08 2.25
N ILE A 69 1.42 11.08 3.13
CA ILE A 69 0.39 12.12 3.03
C ILE A 69 0.54 12.94 1.73
N ALA A 70 1.77 13.28 1.32
CA ALA A 70 1.99 13.99 0.06
C ALA A 70 1.42 13.21 -1.15
N ARG A 71 1.59 11.89 -1.18
CA ARG A 71 0.98 11.02 -2.20
C ARG A 71 -0.54 11.00 -2.12
N SER A 72 -1.11 10.86 -0.91
CA SER A 72 -2.56 10.88 -0.71
C SER A 72 -3.18 12.21 -1.18
N LEU A 73 -2.49 13.33 -0.94
CA LEU A 73 -2.93 14.68 -1.33
C LEU A 73 -2.60 15.08 -2.77
N HIS A 74 -1.91 14.22 -3.54
CA HIS A 74 -1.45 14.51 -4.91
C HIS A 74 -0.54 15.75 -4.98
N ILE A 75 0.27 15.97 -3.94
CA ILE A 75 1.20 17.08 -3.88
C ILE A 75 2.62 16.55 -4.16
N PRO A 76 3.34 17.11 -5.15
CA PRO A 76 4.69 16.66 -5.45
C PRO A 76 5.63 16.94 -4.27
N ALA A 77 6.40 15.94 -3.88
CA ALA A 77 7.32 16.03 -2.75
C ALA A 77 8.67 15.39 -3.08
N VAL A 78 9.74 16.06 -2.66
CA VAL A 78 11.11 15.51 -2.71
C VAL A 78 11.69 15.57 -1.30
N LEU A 79 12.03 14.41 -0.76
CA LEU A 79 12.45 14.27 0.63
C LEU A 79 13.89 13.75 0.72
N GLY A 80 14.57 14.06 1.81
CA GLY A 80 15.91 13.52 2.07
C GLY A 80 17.03 14.22 1.29
N LEU A 81 16.86 15.49 0.90
CA LEU A 81 17.89 16.23 0.15
C LEU A 81 19.08 16.68 1.02
N HIS A 82 18.98 16.55 2.34
CA HIS A 82 19.97 16.93 3.36
C HIS A 82 20.35 18.41 3.44
N ASP A 83 20.30 19.19 2.36
CA ASP A 83 20.78 20.57 2.30
C ASP A 83 19.84 21.57 1.59
N ALA A 84 18.58 21.20 1.36
CA ALA A 84 17.58 22.05 0.74
C ALA A 84 17.34 23.36 1.50
N THR A 85 17.19 23.32 2.83
CA THR A 85 16.98 24.56 3.64
C THR A 85 18.19 25.49 3.66
N ALA A 86 19.39 24.98 3.34
CA ALA A 86 20.59 25.79 3.26
C ALA A 86 20.79 26.44 1.88
N LYS A 87 20.19 25.87 0.83
CA LYS A 87 20.33 26.32 -0.56
C LYS A 87 19.16 27.15 -1.07
N ILE A 88 17.96 26.92 -0.55
CA ILE A 88 16.73 27.58 -0.99
C ILE A 88 16.39 28.70 0.00
N ASN A 89 16.23 29.92 -0.51
CA ASN A 89 15.83 31.08 0.27
C ASN A 89 14.35 31.39 0.08
N ASP A 90 13.77 32.13 1.02
CA ASP A 90 12.41 32.64 0.89
C ASP A 90 12.26 33.46 -0.41
N SER A 91 11.18 33.22 -1.15
CA SER A 91 10.84 33.87 -2.43
C SER A 91 11.69 33.43 -3.64
N ASP A 92 12.56 32.42 -3.52
CA ASP A 92 13.18 31.78 -4.68
C ASP A 92 12.11 31.08 -5.55
N ILE A 93 12.30 31.09 -6.87
CA ILE A 93 11.46 30.30 -7.77
C ILE A 93 12.00 28.88 -7.76
N VAL A 94 11.16 27.93 -7.40
CA VAL A 94 11.55 26.52 -7.26
C VAL A 94 10.62 25.64 -8.11
N ILE A 95 11.19 24.63 -8.75
CA ILE A 95 10.44 23.55 -9.39
C ILE A 95 10.73 22.28 -8.61
N VAL A 96 9.67 21.56 -8.26
CA VAL A 96 9.75 20.27 -7.55
C VAL A 96 9.31 19.18 -8.53
N ASP A 97 10.25 18.32 -8.92
CA ASP A 97 9.99 17.15 -9.73
C ASP A 97 9.99 15.90 -8.84
N GLY A 98 8.79 15.54 -8.35
CA GLY A 98 8.59 14.35 -7.53
C GLY A 98 8.82 13.03 -8.27
N TYR A 99 8.84 13.03 -9.61
CA TYR A 99 9.10 11.82 -10.40
C TYR A 99 10.59 11.52 -10.48
N ARG A 100 11.41 12.55 -10.69
CA ARG A 100 12.87 12.43 -10.74
C ARG A 100 13.55 12.55 -9.38
N GLY A 101 12.82 13.03 -8.37
CA GLY A 101 13.41 13.35 -7.06
C GLY A 101 14.32 14.58 -7.14
N GLU A 102 14.04 15.50 -8.07
CA GLU A 102 14.88 16.67 -8.34
C GLU A 102 14.20 17.97 -7.92
N VAL A 103 15.01 18.92 -7.44
CA VAL A 103 14.56 20.27 -7.13
C VAL A 103 15.42 21.27 -7.90
N VAL A 104 14.78 22.10 -8.73
CA VAL A 104 15.46 23.12 -9.53
C VAL A 104 15.23 24.48 -8.89
N ILE A 105 16.33 25.12 -8.47
CA ILE A 105 16.32 26.43 -7.81
C ILE A 105 16.63 27.50 -8.85
N ASN A 106 15.84 28.57 -8.88
CA ASN A 106 15.97 29.69 -9.81
C ASN A 106 16.13 29.22 -11.27
N PRO A 107 15.13 28.50 -11.80
CA PRO A 107 15.19 27.92 -13.14
C PRO A 107 15.33 29.00 -14.22
N THR A 108 16.07 28.66 -15.27
CA THR A 108 16.12 29.48 -16.50
C THR A 108 14.75 29.52 -17.18
N GLU A 109 14.51 30.51 -18.05
CA GLU A 109 13.27 30.59 -18.82
C GLU A 109 12.99 29.33 -19.63
N LEU A 110 14.04 28.70 -20.21
CA LEU A 110 13.93 27.44 -20.94
C LEU A 110 13.47 26.28 -20.05
N GLN A 111 14.01 26.18 -18.82
CA GLN A 111 13.58 25.17 -17.85
C GLN A 111 12.14 25.42 -17.39
N LEU A 112 11.78 26.67 -17.14
CA LEU A 112 10.41 27.07 -16.80
C LEU A 112 9.42 26.68 -17.90
N GLU A 113 9.74 26.93 -19.16
CA GLU A 113 8.88 26.55 -20.29
C GLU A 113 8.77 25.03 -20.43
N TYR A 114 9.89 24.30 -20.28
CA TYR A 114 9.90 22.83 -20.30
C TYR A 114 8.98 22.24 -19.24
N TYR A 115 9.12 22.67 -17.97
CA TYR A 115 8.31 22.16 -16.88
C TYR A 115 6.84 22.60 -16.96
N LYS A 116 6.55 23.81 -17.47
CA LYS A 116 5.16 24.22 -17.74
C LYS A 116 4.47 23.31 -18.74
N LYS A 117 5.12 23.01 -19.88
CA LYS A 117 4.60 22.05 -20.86
C LYS A 117 4.42 20.66 -20.26
N ARG A 118 5.33 20.24 -19.37
CA ARG A 118 5.24 18.96 -18.66
C ARG A 118 4.03 18.93 -17.72
N ILE A 119 3.80 19.99 -16.96
CA ILE A 119 2.60 20.13 -16.09
C ILE A 119 1.33 20.09 -16.94
N GLU A 120 1.26 20.85 -18.03
CA GLU A 120 0.10 20.82 -18.95
C GLU A 120 -0.17 19.41 -19.51
N SER A 121 0.88 18.70 -19.89
CA SER A 121 0.78 17.32 -20.39
C SER A 121 0.30 16.34 -19.31
N LEU A 122 0.75 16.52 -18.06
CA LEU A 122 0.30 15.72 -16.92
C LEU A 122 -1.16 16.01 -16.59
N THR A 123 -1.59 17.27 -16.56
CA THR A 123 -2.99 17.65 -16.31
C THR A 123 -3.91 17.05 -17.37
N LEU A 124 -3.54 17.15 -18.66
CA LEU A 124 -4.33 16.55 -19.74
C LEU A 124 -4.45 15.04 -19.58
N TYR A 125 -3.36 14.39 -19.18
CA TYR A 125 -3.36 12.95 -18.93
C TYR A 125 -4.21 12.56 -17.72
N ASP A 126 -4.18 13.33 -16.64
CA ASP A 126 -5.05 13.11 -15.48
C ASP A 126 -6.53 13.29 -15.85
N GLU A 127 -6.85 14.23 -16.74
CA GLU A 127 -8.19 14.38 -17.32
C GLU A 127 -8.58 13.15 -18.15
N GLU A 128 -7.69 12.63 -18.99
CA GLU A 128 -7.91 11.38 -19.74
C GLU A 128 -8.15 10.19 -18.81
N LEU A 129 -7.32 10.04 -17.77
CA LEU A 129 -7.45 8.98 -16.77
C LEU A 129 -8.76 9.09 -15.98
N SER A 130 -9.22 10.31 -15.70
CA SER A 130 -10.49 10.55 -15.02
C SER A 130 -11.68 10.00 -15.83
N THR A 131 -11.59 9.99 -17.16
CA THR A 131 -12.63 9.36 -18.00
C THR A 131 -12.71 7.84 -17.84
N LEU A 132 -11.62 7.20 -17.39
CA LEU A 132 -11.56 5.75 -17.15
C LEU A 132 -12.17 5.35 -15.80
N LYS A 133 -12.45 6.30 -14.91
CA LYS A 133 -12.92 6.05 -13.55
C LYS A 133 -14.06 5.03 -13.49
N ASP A 134 -15.13 5.25 -14.25
CA ASP A 134 -16.35 4.43 -14.19
C ASP A 134 -16.29 3.22 -15.13
N LEU A 135 -15.22 3.07 -15.93
CA LEU A 135 -15.05 1.94 -16.83
C LEU A 135 -14.54 0.71 -16.07
N PRO A 136 -14.97 -0.51 -16.47
CA PRO A 136 -14.43 -1.73 -15.91
C PRO A 136 -12.96 -1.92 -16.31
N ALA A 137 -12.17 -2.50 -15.41
CA ALA A 137 -10.83 -2.97 -15.72
C ALA A 137 -10.92 -4.29 -16.49
N GLU A 138 -10.94 -4.18 -17.81
CA GLU A 138 -11.14 -5.30 -18.74
C GLU A 138 -10.11 -5.21 -19.86
N THR A 139 -9.45 -6.33 -20.13
CA THR A 139 -8.49 -6.50 -21.24
C THR A 139 -9.16 -6.39 -22.60
N LEU A 140 -8.37 -6.18 -23.66
CA LEU A 140 -8.87 -6.02 -25.04
C LEU A 140 -9.69 -7.23 -25.53
N ASP A 141 -9.42 -8.41 -24.98
CA ASP A 141 -10.08 -9.69 -25.27
C ASP A 141 -11.09 -10.12 -24.19
N GLY A 142 -11.46 -9.22 -23.28
CA GLY A 142 -12.65 -9.35 -22.43
C GLY A 142 -12.42 -9.99 -21.06
N ARG A 143 -11.18 -10.26 -20.66
CA ARG A 143 -10.88 -10.70 -19.28
C ARG A 143 -11.00 -9.52 -18.34
N LYS A 144 -11.93 -9.62 -17.39
CA LYS A 144 -12.13 -8.66 -16.29
C LYS A 144 -11.19 -8.96 -15.13
N ILE A 145 -10.63 -7.90 -14.55
CA ILE A 145 -9.75 -7.95 -13.37
C ILE A 145 -10.35 -7.01 -12.31
N SER A 146 -10.50 -7.47 -11.07
CA SER A 146 -10.98 -6.61 -9.99
C SER A 146 -9.84 -5.71 -9.50
N LEU A 147 -10.01 -4.40 -9.63
CA LEU A 147 -9.00 -3.42 -9.26
C LEU A 147 -9.35 -2.82 -7.90
N LEU A 148 -8.65 -3.27 -6.87
CA LEU A 148 -8.86 -2.87 -5.48
C LEU A 148 -7.78 -1.86 -5.06
N ALA A 149 -8.03 -1.17 -3.96
CA ALA A 149 -7.04 -0.29 -3.36
C ALA A 149 -6.45 -0.86 -2.06
N ASN A 150 -5.21 -0.49 -1.78
CA ASN A 150 -4.61 -0.58 -0.45
C ASN A 150 -4.99 0.68 0.35
N LEU A 151 -5.44 0.49 1.58
CA LEU A 151 -5.73 1.55 2.52
C LEU A 151 -4.68 1.52 3.63
N ASP A 152 -3.79 2.51 3.62
CA ASP A 152 -2.78 2.70 4.67
C ASP A 152 -3.28 3.67 5.74
N ILE A 153 -4.05 4.70 5.35
CA ILE A 153 -4.58 5.73 6.24
C ILE A 153 -6.07 5.98 5.93
N SER A 154 -6.91 6.19 6.96
CA SER A 154 -8.37 6.34 6.81
C SER A 154 -8.82 7.46 5.87
N GLU A 155 -8.03 8.52 5.78
CA GLU A 155 -8.26 9.70 4.96
C GLU A 155 -8.21 9.38 3.46
N GLU A 156 -7.57 8.27 3.07
CA GLU A 156 -7.46 7.86 1.67
C GLU A 156 -8.75 7.22 1.14
N VAL A 157 -9.74 6.90 1.98
CA VAL A 157 -10.99 6.27 1.52
C VAL A 157 -11.70 7.13 0.46
N ASP A 158 -11.70 8.44 0.65
CA ASP A 158 -12.35 9.36 -0.31
C ASP A 158 -11.61 9.36 -1.66
N LEU A 159 -10.28 9.20 -1.64
CA LEU A 159 -9.43 9.06 -2.82
C LEU A 159 -9.66 7.73 -3.55
N ILE A 160 -9.84 6.64 -2.80
CA ILE A 160 -10.16 5.31 -3.35
C ILE A 160 -11.45 5.37 -4.18
N VAL A 161 -12.48 6.00 -3.64
CA VAL A 161 -13.78 6.20 -4.30
C VAL A 161 -13.63 7.15 -5.49
N SER A 162 -12.87 8.25 -5.35
CA SER A 162 -12.68 9.20 -6.44
C SER A 162 -11.96 8.60 -7.64
N ASN A 163 -11.02 7.68 -7.41
CA ASN A 163 -10.21 7.05 -8.46
C ASN A 163 -10.87 5.79 -9.06
N GLY A 164 -12.04 5.40 -8.56
CA GLY A 164 -12.86 4.33 -9.14
C GLY A 164 -12.30 2.93 -8.91
N ALA A 165 -11.80 2.66 -7.71
CA ALA A 165 -11.48 1.31 -7.25
C ALA A 165 -12.75 0.50 -6.98
N ASN A 166 -12.70 -0.82 -7.16
CA ASN A 166 -13.81 -1.75 -6.90
C ASN A 166 -13.81 -2.28 -5.45
N GLY A 167 -13.46 -1.41 -4.50
CA GLY A 167 -13.29 -1.74 -3.08
C GLY A 167 -11.83 -1.71 -2.62
N ILE A 168 -11.60 -2.23 -1.42
CA ILE A 168 -10.31 -2.21 -0.71
C ILE A 168 -9.83 -3.65 -0.52
N GLY A 169 -8.67 -3.97 -1.11
CA GLY A 169 -8.07 -5.31 -1.08
C GLY A 169 -7.13 -5.54 0.08
N LEU A 170 -6.70 -4.46 0.73
CA LEU A 170 -5.90 -4.50 1.96
C LEU A 170 -6.15 -3.25 2.79
N ILE A 171 -6.77 -3.43 3.96
CA ILE A 171 -6.74 -2.44 5.03
C ILE A 171 -5.64 -2.83 6.00
N ARG A 172 -4.61 -1.99 6.11
CA ARG A 172 -3.58 -2.13 7.14
C ARG A 172 -4.14 -1.59 8.45
N THR A 173 -4.17 -2.43 9.48
CA THR A 173 -4.79 -2.04 10.76
C THR A 173 -3.81 -1.39 11.73
N GLU A 174 -2.51 -1.45 11.44
CA GLU A 174 -1.44 -0.98 12.33
C GLU A 174 -1.50 0.52 12.58
N GLN A 175 -1.92 1.30 11.59
CA GLN A 175 -2.06 2.76 11.68
C GLN A 175 -2.93 3.18 12.87
N LEU A 176 -4.03 2.47 13.12
CA LEU A 176 -4.92 2.75 14.25
C LEU A 176 -4.22 2.62 15.61
N PHE A 177 -3.22 1.75 15.71
CA PHE A 177 -2.41 1.54 16.91
C PHE A 177 -1.33 2.62 17.02
N GLU A 178 -0.72 2.99 15.89
CA GLU A 178 0.30 4.05 15.81
C GLU A 178 -0.28 5.42 16.18
N GLU A 179 -1.50 5.74 15.73
CA GLU A 179 -2.19 7.00 16.05
C GLU A 179 -2.57 7.14 17.53
N LEU A 180 -2.93 6.03 18.17
CA LEU A 180 -3.41 6.04 19.56
C LEU A 180 -2.28 5.85 20.59
N ASP A 181 -1.06 5.49 20.16
CA ASP A 181 0.10 5.11 20.99
C ASP A 181 -0.27 4.05 22.07
N GLN A 182 -1.31 3.26 21.80
CA GLN A 182 -1.83 2.19 22.65
C GLN A 182 -2.71 1.23 21.84
N PHE A 183 -3.00 0.05 22.40
CA PHE A 183 -3.96 -0.86 21.78
C PHE A 183 -5.38 -0.26 21.85
N PRO A 184 -6.06 -0.03 20.71
CA PRO A 184 -7.42 0.45 20.67
C PRO A 184 -8.38 -0.58 21.27
N ASN A 185 -9.38 -0.08 21.99
CA ASN A 185 -10.45 -0.92 22.51
C ASN A 185 -11.42 -1.37 21.40
N GLU A 186 -12.33 -2.28 21.72
CA GLU A 186 -13.29 -2.83 20.75
C GLU A 186 -14.15 -1.75 20.10
N GLU A 187 -14.58 -0.73 20.85
CA GLU A 187 -15.48 0.30 20.34
C GLU A 187 -14.77 1.23 19.35
N GLN A 188 -13.55 1.64 19.65
CA GLN A 188 -12.72 2.43 18.75
C GLN A 188 -12.46 1.70 17.43
N GLN A 189 -12.12 0.41 17.51
CA GLN A 189 -11.92 -0.41 16.32
C GLN A 189 -13.24 -0.58 15.54
N PHE A 190 -14.35 -0.81 16.23
CA PHE A 190 -15.67 -0.97 15.62
C PHE A 190 -16.10 0.29 14.86
N GLU A 191 -15.97 1.47 15.47
CA GLU A 191 -16.29 2.75 14.84
C GLU A 191 -15.43 2.96 13.58
N TRP A 192 -14.12 2.70 13.68
CA TRP A 192 -13.19 2.87 12.56
C TRP A 192 -13.53 1.91 11.39
N TYR A 193 -13.73 0.62 11.67
CA TYR A 193 -14.10 -0.36 10.64
C TYR A 193 -15.46 -0.05 10.01
N THR A 194 -16.44 0.42 10.79
CA THR A 194 -17.78 0.76 10.30
C THR A 194 -17.72 1.95 9.35
N GLN A 195 -16.99 3.01 9.71
CA GLN A 195 -16.83 4.19 8.85
C GLN A 195 -16.23 3.84 7.48
N ILE A 196 -15.20 2.99 7.46
CA ILE A 196 -14.58 2.53 6.21
C ILE A 196 -15.58 1.69 5.40
N ALA A 197 -16.23 0.71 6.04
CA ALA A 197 -17.14 -0.22 5.38
C ALA A 197 -18.39 0.47 4.79
N GLU A 198 -18.93 1.48 5.48
CA GLU A 198 -20.07 2.26 5.01
C GLU A 198 -19.70 3.15 3.81
N LYS A 199 -18.53 3.79 3.83
CA LYS A 199 -18.08 4.68 2.75
C LYS A 199 -17.87 3.96 1.42
N ILE A 200 -17.42 2.70 1.44
CA ILE A 200 -17.16 1.94 0.22
C ILE A 200 -18.33 1.06 -0.24
N TYR A 201 -19.40 0.97 0.55
CA TYR A 201 -20.55 0.14 0.20
C TYR A 201 -21.14 0.57 -1.16
N PRO A 202 -21.43 -0.36 -2.09
CA PRO A 202 -21.56 -1.81 -1.92
C PRO A 202 -20.29 -2.64 -2.13
N ASP A 203 -19.14 -2.03 -2.38
CA ASP A 203 -17.88 -2.73 -2.64
C ASP A 203 -17.28 -3.33 -1.35
N ILE A 204 -16.34 -4.26 -1.53
CA ILE A 204 -15.74 -5.04 -0.44
C ILE A 204 -14.58 -4.33 0.26
N ALA A 205 -14.41 -4.55 1.56
CA ALA A 205 -13.25 -4.19 2.36
C ALA A 205 -12.59 -5.43 2.95
N ILE A 206 -11.33 -5.68 2.61
CA ILE A 206 -10.54 -6.76 3.20
C ILE A 206 -9.72 -6.20 4.36
N ILE A 207 -10.10 -6.53 5.59
CA ILE A 207 -9.39 -6.12 6.80
C ILE A 207 -8.33 -7.15 7.13
N ARG A 208 -7.06 -6.75 7.08
CA ARG A 208 -5.96 -7.55 7.61
C ARG A 208 -5.90 -7.37 9.12
N VAL A 209 -6.01 -8.46 9.86
CA VAL A 209 -5.81 -8.42 11.32
C VAL A 209 -4.39 -7.95 11.62
N LEU A 210 -4.16 -7.46 12.83
CA LEU A 210 -2.94 -6.75 13.20
C LEU A 210 -1.66 -7.55 12.83
N ASP A 211 -0.79 -6.96 12.01
CA ASP A 211 0.57 -7.43 11.75
C ASP A 211 1.60 -6.53 12.41
N ILE A 212 1.81 -6.78 13.70
CA ILE A 212 2.83 -6.13 14.52
C ILE A 212 4.12 -6.96 14.50
N GLY A 213 5.27 -6.31 14.32
CA GLY A 213 6.62 -6.90 14.34
C GLY A 213 7.47 -6.57 13.10
N GLY A 214 8.73 -7.01 13.10
CA GLY A 214 9.75 -6.50 12.15
C GLY A 214 10.29 -5.15 12.62
N ASP A 215 9.85 -4.08 11.95
CA ASP A 215 10.29 -2.69 12.19
C ASP A 215 9.38 -1.91 13.18
N LYS A 216 8.24 -2.51 13.57
CA LYS A 216 7.17 -1.83 14.32
C LYS A 216 7.35 -1.99 15.82
N ILE A 217 7.25 -0.88 16.56
CA ILE A 217 7.53 -0.82 18.01
C ILE A 217 6.44 -1.61 18.77
N LEU A 218 6.82 -2.77 19.29
CA LEU A 218 6.00 -3.49 20.27
C LEU A 218 5.93 -2.65 21.56
N PRO A 219 4.77 -2.62 22.25
CA PRO A 219 4.66 -2.01 23.57
C PRO A 219 5.47 -2.76 24.65
N VAL A 220 5.97 -3.96 24.32
CA VAL A 220 6.88 -4.74 25.15
C VAL A 220 8.26 -4.70 24.49
N ASP A 221 9.28 -4.31 25.26
CA ASP A 221 10.68 -4.16 24.83
C ASP A 221 11.34 -5.55 24.65
N VAL A 222 10.75 -6.41 23.81
CA VAL A 222 11.28 -7.72 23.46
C VAL A 222 12.27 -7.53 22.33
N GLN A 223 13.55 -7.63 22.65
CA GLN A 223 14.61 -7.61 21.64
C GLN A 223 14.76 -9.01 21.02
N GLU A 224 14.39 -9.13 19.75
CA GLU A 224 14.63 -10.32 18.95
C GLU A 224 15.87 -10.13 18.07
N ALA A 225 16.66 -11.19 17.91
CA ALA A 225 17.82 -11.15 17.01
C ALA A 225 17.42 -10.95 15.54
N ASN A 226 16.25 -11.47 15.14
CA ASN A 226 15.71 -11.35 13.79
C ASN A 226 14.20 -11.09 13.86
N PRO A 227 13.75 -9.83 14.05
CA PRO A 227 12.34 -9.49 14.22
C PRO A 227 11.45 -9.97 13.06
N PHE A 228 11.96 -9.93 11.82
CA PHE A 228 11.24 -10.44 10.65
C PHE A 228 10.96 -11.95 10.69
N LEU A 229 11.79 -12.74 11.38
CA LEU A 229 11.59 -14.19 11.54
C LEU A 229 10.89 -14.56 12.85
N GLY A 230 10.57 -13.57 13.67
CA GLY A 230 10.23 -13.72 15.08
C GLY A 230 8.75 -13.67 15.42
N TRP A 231 8.46 -13.02 16.53
CA TRP A 231 7.16 -12.93 17.18
C TRP A 231 6.29 -11.83 16.57
N ARG A 232 5.78 -12.09 15.36
CA ARG A 232 4.98 -11.14 14.58
C ARG A 232 3.70 -11.71 13.97
N GLY A 233 2.84 -10.84 13.47
CA GLY A 233 1.62 -11.21 12.75
C GLY A 233 0.71 -12.13 13.54
N ILE A 234 0.23 -13.20 12.90
CA ILE A 234 -0.70 -14.14 13.54
C ILE A 234 -0.12 -14.83 14.78
N ARG A 235 1.20 -15.03 14.87
CA ARG A 235 1.85 -15.68 16.03
C ARG A 235 1.65 -14.86 17.29
N PHE A 236 1.91 -13.55 17.20
CA PHE A 236 1.68 -12.62 18.30
C PHE A 236 0.21 -12.60 18.73
N LEU A 237 -0.72 -12.61 17.77
CA LEU A 237 -2.15 -12.58 18.03
C LEU A 237 -2.68 -13.87 18.68
N LEU A 238 -2.16 -15.04 18.29
CA LEU A 238 -2.55 -16.32 18.87
C LEU A 238 -2.06 -16.46 20.32
N ASP A 239 -0.86 -15.94 20.63
CA ASP A 239 -0.36 -15.87 22.01
C ASP A 239 -1.14 -14.85 22.86
N ASN A 240 -1.56 -13.73 22.24
CA ASN A 240 -2.32 -12.66 22.89
C ASN A 240 -3.81 -12.73 22.56
N LYS A 241 -4.45 -13.88 22.84
CA LYS A 241 -5.84 -14.17 22.45
C LYS A 241 -6.86 -13.07 22.79
N GLN A 242 -6.72 -12.38 23.93
CA GLN A 242 -7.68 -11.32 24.28
C GLN A 242 -7.60 -10.13 23.33
N LEU A 243 -6.40 -9.70 22.96
CA LEU A 243 -6.19 -8.63 21.98
C LEU A 243 -6.79 -9.05 20.63
N PHE A 244 -6.53 -10.29 20.21
CA PHE A 244 -7.07 -10.79 18.96
C PHE A 244 -8.61 -10.86 18.97
N LYS A 245 -9.21 -11.31 20.08
CA LYS A 245 -10.66 -11.31 20.26
C LYS A 245 -11.26 -9.90 20.21
N THR A 246 -10.62 -8.91 20.83
CA THR A 246 -11.06 -7.50 20.78
C THR A 246 -11.17 -7.03 19.33
N GLN A 247 -10.14 -7.30 18.51
CA GLN A 247 -10.15 -6.94 17.10
C GLN A 247 -11.20 -7.72 16.29
N LEU A 248 -11.27 -9.04 16.45
CA LEU A 248 -12.23 -9.87 15.73
C LEU A 248 -13.68 -9.52 16.06
N ARG A 249 -13.98 -9.20 17.32
CA ARG A 249 -15.33 -8.75 17.73
C ARG A 249 -15.70 -7.42 17.07
N ALA A 250 -14.77 -6.47 17.02
CA ALA A 250 -14.96 -5.20 16.33
C ALA A 250 -15.23 -5.39 14.83
N ILE A 251 -14.42 -6.22 14.15
CA ILE A 251 -14.60 -6.52 12.72
C ILE A 251 -15.96 -7.20 12.47
N LEU A 252 -16.33 -8.19 13.28
CA LEU A 252 -17.62 -8.85 13.19
C LEU A 252 -18.76 -7.84 13.36
N ARG A 253 -18.72 -7.00 14.40
CA ARG A 253 -19.74 -5.96 14.61
C ARG A 253 -19.86 -4.99 13.43
N ALA A 254 -18.75 -4.63 12.79
CA ALA A 254 -18.76 -3.74 11.62
C ALA A 254 -19.31 -4.41 10.33
N SER A 255 -19.34 -5.74 10.28
CA SER A 255 -19.71 -6.50 9.07
C SER A 255 -21.22 -6.56 8.75
N VAL A 256 -22.06 -5.71 9.35
CA VAL A 256 -23.53 -5.75 9.17
C VAL A 256 -23.95 -5.65 7.70
N HIS A 257 -23.21 -4.89 6.90
CA HIS A 257 -23.44 -4.71 5.46
C HIS A 257 -22.93 -5.87 4.58
N LYS A 258 -22.30 -6.90 5.17
CA LYS A 258 -21.76 -8.09 4.48
C LYS A 258 -20.74 -7.80 3.38
N ASN A 259 -20.07 -6.65 3.46
CA ASN A 259 -19.02 -6.25 2.54
C ASN A 259 -17.62 -6.30 3.17
N ILE A 260 -17.47 -6.82 4.39
CA ILE A 260 -16.18 -6.97 5.06
C ILE A 260 -15.67 -8.40 4.94
N LYS A 261 -14.37 -8.57 4.71
CA LYS A 261 -13.66 -9.86 4.78
C LYS A 261 -12.50 -9.77 5.78
N ILE A 262 -12.15 -10.90 6.41
CA ILE A 262 -11.03 -10.99 7.34
C ILE A 262 -9.84 -11.64 6.63
N MET A 263 -8.64 -11.08 6.81
CA MET A 263 -7.40 -11.64 6.29
C MET A 263 -6.36 -11.82 7.41
N LEU A 264 -5.76 -13.01 7.48
CA LEU A 264 -4.71 -13.33 8.45
C LEU A 264 -3.30 -13.11 7.83
N PRO A 265 -2.42 -12.30 8.46
CA PRO A 265 -1.02 -12.13 8.05
C PRO A 265 -0.12 -13.25 8.61
N MET A 266 1.05 -13.42 8.00
CA MET A 266 2.17 -14.24 8.48
C MET A 266 1.82 -15.70 8.77
N VAL A 267 0.80 -16.24 8.09
CA VAL A 267 0.38 -17.63 8.23
C VAL A 267 1.44 -18.54 7.62
N ALA A 268 1.95 -19.47 8.42
CA ALA A 268 2.94 -20.45 8.02
C ALA A 268 2.40 -21.89 8.07
N SER A 269 1.36 -22.14 8.87
CA SER A 269 0.80 -23.47 9.13
C SER A 269 -0.73 -23.48 9.10
N ILE A 270 -1.33 -24.58 8.64
CA ILE A 270 -2.79 -24.76 8.64
C ILE A 270 -3.39 -24.73 10.05
N VAL A 271 -2.60 -25.07 11.06
CA VAL A 271 -3.02 -25.05 12.46
C VAL A 271 -3.37 -23.63 12.90
N GLU A 272 -2.60 -22.63 12.46
CA GLU A 272 -2.85 -21.23 12.80
C GLU A 272 -4.22 -20.78 12.27
N VAL A 273 -4.55 -21.13 11.02
CA VAL A 273 -5.87 -20.84 10.43
C VAL A 273 -7.00 -21.50 11.22
N ARG A 274 -6.85 -22.76 11.61
CA ARG A 274 -7.86 -23.48 12.41
C ARG A 274 -8.05 -22.84 13.78
N GLN A 275 -6.97 -22.49 14.46
CA GLN A 275 -7.03 -21.77 15.74
C GLN A 275 -7.72 -20.41 15.59
N SER A 276 -7.41 -19.65 14.54
CA SER A 276 -8.10 -18.38 14.25
C SER A 276 -9.60 -18.58 14.03
N LYS A 277 -10.01 -19.61 13.27
CA LYS A 277 -11.43 -19.95 13.09
C LYS A 277 -12.13 -20.27 14.42
N GLU A 278 -11.49 -21.04 15.29
CA GLU A 278 -12.03 -21.34 16.62
C GLU A 278 -12.26 -20.08 17.46
N ILE A 279 -11.31 -19.13 17.41
CA ILE A 279 -11.43 -17.84 18.10
C ILE A 279 -12.57 -17.00 17.48
N ILE A 280 -12.69 -16.96 16.15
CA ILE A 280 -13.80 -16.27 15.46
C ILE A 280 -15.16 -16.85 15.90
N GLU A 281 -15.29 -18.18 15.98
CA GLU A 281 -16.53 -18.83 16.44
C GLU A 281 -16.80 -18.59 17.94
N GLU A 282 -15.77 -18.41 18.76
CA GLU A 282 -15.91 -17.92 20.13
C GLU A 282 -16.47 -16.50 20.17
N CYS A 283 -15.90 -15.57 19.40
CA CYS A 283 -16.38 -14.18 19.29
C CYS A 283 -17.84 -14.12 18.82
N LYS A 284 -18.21 -14.91 17.79
CA LYS A 284 -19.60 -15.01 17.32
C LYS A 284 -20.57 -15.45 18.41
N ARG A 285 -20.18 -16.44 19.23
CA ARG A 285 -21.01 -16.90 20.38
C ARG A 285 -21.18 -15.83 21.45
N GLU A 286 -20.16 -15.04 21.71
CA GLU A 286 -20.23 -13.93 22.67
C GLU A 286 -21.13 -12.81 22.17
N LEU A 287 -20.93 -12.37 20.92
CA LEU A 287 -21.77 -11.35 20.28
C LEU A 287 -23.24 -11.78 20.20
N ASN A 288 -23.53 -13.07 19.99
CA ASN A 288 -24.89 -13.60 20.04
C ASN A 288 -25.53 -13.48 21.43
N LYS A 289 -24.77 -13.68 22.51
CA LYS A 289 -25.27 -13.51 23.89
C LYS A 289 -25.57 -12.04 24.19
N GLU A 290 -24.75 -11.15 23.65
CA GLU A 290 -24.88 -9.70 23.75
C GLU A 290 -25.92 -9.10 22.78
N LYS A 291 -26.45 -9.93 21.86
CA LYS A 291 -27.45 -9.56 20.83
C LYS A 291 -26.96 -8.54 19.81
N HIS A 292 -25.67 -8.56 19.47
CA HIS A 292 -25.12 -7.78 18.37
C HIS A 292 -25.37 -8.46 17.02
N ASN A 293 -25.68 -7.66 16.00
CA ASN A 293 -25.79 -8.12 14.60
C ASN A 293 -24.42 -8.11 13.93
N TYR A 294 -24.18 -9.07 13.05
CA TYR A 294 -22.96 -9.22 12.25
C TYR A 294 -23.21 -10.16 11.06
N ASP A 295 -22.27 -10.22 10.12
CA ASP A 295 -22.28 -11.23 9.06
C ASP A 295 -21.84 -12.60 9.58
N LYS A 296 -22.80 -13.52 9.65
CA LYS A 296 -22.56 -14.91 10.10
C LYS A 296 -21.64 -15.68 9.16
N ASN A 297 -21.61 -15.28 7.88
CA ASN A 297 -20.87 -15.94 6.82
C ASN A 297 -19.65 -15.13 6.36
N ILE A 298 -19.13 -14.25 7.24
CA ILE A 298 -17.95 -13.46 6.93
C ILE A 298 -16.81 -14.34 6.40
N GLU A 299 -16.25 -13.94 5.26
CA GLU A 299 -15.20 -14.68 4.59
C GLU A 299 -13.86 -14.50 5.31
N LEU A 300 -13.12 -15.59 5.44
CA LEU A 300 -11.77 -15.62 6.01
C LEU A 300 -10.78 -16.01 4.92
N GLY A 301 -9.78 -15.17 4.70
CA GLY A 301 -8.65 -15.43 3.81
C GLY A 301 -7.33 -15.35 4.56
N ILE A 302 -6.25 -15.61 3.82
CA ILE A 302 -4.88 -15.47 4.33
C ILE A 302 -4.05 -14.62 3.38
N MET A 303 -3.08 -13.92 3.95
CA MET A 303 -1.99 -13.35 3.19
C MET A 303 -0.95 -14.45 2.93
N VAL A 304 -0.73 -14.78 1.65
CA VAL A 304 0.28 -15.76 1.24
C VAL A 304 1.60 -15.03 1.06
N GLU A 305 2.33 -14.93 2.16
CA GLU A 305 3.61 -14.22 2.24
C GLU A 305 4.75 -15.05 2.83
N ILE A 306 4.43 -16.24 3.36
CA ILE A 306 5.43 -17.19 3.86
C ILE A 306 5.64 -18.30 2.83
N PRO A 307 6.89 -18.70 2.50
CA PRO A 307 7.15 -19.79 1.56
C PRO A 307 6.44 -21.10 1.92
N SER A 308 6.29 -21.41 3.22
CA SER A 308 5.53 -22.59 3.65
C SER A 308 4.05 -22.51 3.29
N ALA A 309 3.43 -21.32 3.34
CA ALA A 309 2.07 -21.11 2.89
C ALA A 309 1.94 -21.25 1.37
N ALA A 310 2.94 -20.79 0.62
CA ALA A 310 2.97 -20.99 -0.82
C ALA A 310 3.07 -22.49 -1.19
N VAL A 311 3.95 -23.24 -0.52
CA VAL A 311 4.10 -24.70 -0.74
C VAL A 311 2.81 -25.46 -0.39
N LEU A 312 2.10 -25.03 0.66
CA LEU A 312 0.84 -25.63 1.12
C LEU A 312 -0.41 -24.94 0.56
N ALA A 313 -0.28 -24.17 -0.53
CA ALA A 313 -1.40 -23.40 -1.09
C ALA A 313 -2.61 -24.29 -1.40
N HIS A 314 -2.38 -25.54 -1.82
CA HIS A 314 -3.43 -26.52 -2.06
C HIS A 314 -4.26 -26.85 -0.80
N GLU A 315 -3.59 -27.06 0.34
CA GLU A 315 -4.23 -27.35 1.63
C GLU A 315 -4.95 -26.13 2.18
N PHE A 316 -4.31 -24.96 2.10
CA PHE A 316 -4.93 -23.70 2.54
C PHE A 316 -6.18 -23.38 1.72
N ALA A 317 -6.17 -23.63 0.41
CA ALA A 317 -7.30 -23.33 -0.47
C ALA A 317 -8.58 -24.13 -0.14
N LYS A 318 -8.46 -25.24 0.60
CA LYS A 318 -9.61 -26.00 1.10
C LYS A 318 -10.22 -25.41 2.38
N GLU A 319 -9.50 -24.51 3.04
CA GLU A 319 -9.83 -24.01 4.36
C GLU A 319 -10.17 -22.52 4.37
N VAL A 320 -9.82 -21.77 3.33
CA VAL A 320 -10.03 -20.31 3.29
C VAL A 320 -10.79 -19.90 2.04
N SER A 321 -11.45 -18.74 2.10
CA SER A 321 -12.28 -18.23 1.01
C SER A 321 -11.48 -17.52 -0.09
N PHE A 322 -10.33 -16.94 0.26
CA PHE A 322 -9.48 -16.20 -0.68
C PHE A 322 -8.02 -16.18 -0.22
N PHE A 323 -7.14 -15.87 -1.18
CA PHE A 323 -5.73 -15.56 -0.96
C PHE A 323 -5.44 -14.11 -1.35
N SER A 324 -4.56 -13.46 -0.60
CA SER A 324 -3.87 -12.25 -1.06
C SER A 324 -2.38 -12.46 -0.99
N ILE A 325 -1.67 -12.32 -2.11
CA ILE A 325 -0.22 -12.51 -2.15
C ILE A 325 0.45 -11.24 -1.61
N GLY A 326 1.15 -11.37 -0.49
CA GLY A 326 1.97 -10.31 0.09
C GLY A 326 3.39 -10.40 -0.49
N THR A 327 3.63 -9.80 -1.65
CA THR A 327 4.92 -9.98 -2.35
C THR A 327 6.11 -9.50 -1.55
N ASN A 328 5.95 -8.49 -0.71
CA ASN A 328 7.10 -7.89 -0.03
C ASN A 328 7.76 -8.86 0.95
N ASP A 329 6.95 -9.45 1.84
CA ASP A 329 7.41 -10.48 2.76
C ASP A 329 7.71 -11.81 2.01
N LEU A 330 6.95 -12.15 0.96
CA LEU A 330 7.20 -13.36 0.16
C LEU A 330 8.59 -13.34 -0.51
N ILE A 331 8.95 -12.23 -1.18
CA ILE A 331 10.25 -12.05 -1.83
C ILE A 331 11.36 -12.10 -0.77
N GLN A 332 11.18 -11.39 0.34
CA GLN A 332 12.12 -11.37 1.45
C GLN A 332 12.43 -12.78 1.97
N TYR A 333 11.43 -13.62 2.22
CA TYR A 333 11.67 -14.97 2.74
C TYR A 333 12.09 -15.98 1.66
N LEU A 334 11.64 -15.83 0.41
CA LEU A 334 12.07 -16.70 -0.68
C LEU A 334 13.55 -16.50 -1.04
N LEU A 335 14.03 -15.25 -0.97
CA LEU A 335 15.41 -14.89 -1.31
C LEU A 335 16.31 -14.75 -0.09
N ALA A 336 15.74 -14.78 1.12
CA ALA A 336 16.43 -14.51 2.38
C ALA A 336 17.13 -13.14 2.39
N VAL A 337 16.43 -12.11 1.91
CA VAL A 337 16.94 -10.74 1.79
C VAL A 337 16.02 -9.78 2.54
N ASP A 338 16.56 -9.12 3.55
CA ASP A 338 15.86 -8.04 4.25
C ASP A 338 15.80 -6.79 3.36
N ARG A 339 14.59 -6.36 3.02
CA ARG A 339 14.36 -5.16 2.19
C ARG A 339 14.78 -3.86 2.89
N GLY A 340 14.81 -3.83 4.22
CA GLY A 340 15.28 -2.70 5.01
C GLY A 340 16.80 -2.59 5.07
N ASN A 341 17.52 -3.62 4.59
CA ASN A 341 18.97 -3.68 4.65
C ASN A 341 19.60 -3.15 3.35
N GLU A 342 20.07 -1.91 3.38
CA GLU A 342 20.69 -1.21 2.24
C GLU A 342 21.83 -2.01 1.59
N ILE A 343 22.61 -2.78 2.37
CA ILE A 343 23.78 -3.54 1.90
C ILE A 343 23.38 -4.63 0.89
N VAL A 344 22.21 -5.24 1.10
CA VAL A 344 21.72 -6.39 0.31
C VAL A 344 20.48 -6.05 -0.51
N SER A 345 20.06 -4.78 -0.53
CA SER A 345 18.89 -4.30 -1.27
C SER A 345 18.88 -4.72 -2.75
N ASN A 346 20.04 -4.78 -3.40
CA ASN A 346 20.20 -5.25 -4.79
C ASN A 346 19.82 -6.73 -5.02
N LEU A 347 19.73 -7.53 -3.95
CA LEU A 347 19.31 -8.94 -3.99
C LEU A 347 17.80 -9.10 -3.79
N TYR A 348 17.08 -8.04 -3.45
CA TYR A 348 15.63 -8.05 -3.41
C TYR A 348 15.09 -7.93 -4.84
N GLN A 349 14.70 -9.07 -5.40
CA GLN A 349 14.43 -9.23 -6.83
C GLN A 349 12.98 -9.66 -7.09
N GLU A 350 12.15 -8.71 -7.50
CA GLU A 350 10.70 -8.94 -7.75
C GLU A 350 10.46 -9.87 -8.94
N PHE A 351 11.29 -9.78 -9.97
CA PHE A 351 11.21 -10.61 -11.17
C PHE A 351 12.05 -11.89 -11.06
N HIS A 352 12.51 -12.26 -9.86
CA HIS A 352 13.29 -13.48 -9.69
C HIS A 352 12.45 -14.72 -10.11
N PRO A 353 13.02 -15.70 -10.83
CA PRO A 353 12.27 -16.86 -11.29
C PRO A 353 11.57 -17.64 -10.18
N SER A 354 12.17 -17.72 -8.97
CA SER A 354 11.51 -18.38 -7.83
C SER A 354 10.25 -17.63 -7.39
N VAL A 355 10.25 -16.29 -7.42
CA VAL A 355 9.11 -15.45 -7.04
C VAL A 355 7.99 -15.63 -8.06
N VAL A 356 8.28 -15.45 -9.35
CA VAL A 356 7.29 -15.57 -10.43
C VAL A 356 6.67 -16.96 -10.48
N ARG A 357 7.49 -18.03 -10.36
CA ARG A 357 6.99 -19.41 -10.32
C ARG A 357 6.18 -19.70 -9.06
N THR A 358 6.52 -19.09 -7.92
CA THR A 358 5.75 -19.24 -6.68
C THR A 358 4.39 -18.56 -6.80
N ILE A 359 4.32 -17.35 -7.37
CA ILE A 359 3.06 -16.65 -7.65
C ILE A 359 2.19 -17.49 -8.61
N ASP A 360 2.77 -18.00 -9.70
CA ASP A 360 2.09 -18.90 -10.65
C ASP A 360 1.50 -20.13 -9.94
N PHE A 361 2.27 -20.76 -9.06
CA PHE A 361 1.84 -21.91 -8.29
C PHE A 361 0.66 -21.58 -7.37
N ILE A 362 0.75 -20.50 -6.59
CA ILE A 362 -0.33 -20.06 -5.69
C ILE A 362 -1.62 -19.79 -6.47
N ILE A 363 -1.52 -19.08 -7.61
CA ILE A 363 -2.69 -18.77 -8.45
C ILE A 363 -3.32 -20.06 -9.00
N LYS A 364 -2.50 -21.00 -9.48
CA LYS A 364 -2.98 -22.28 -10.02
C LYS A 364 -3.66 -23.12 -8.95
N GLU A 365 -3.10 -23.21 -7.74
CA GLU A 365 -3.73 -23.96 -6.65
C GLU A 365 -5.00 -23.28 -6.14
N GLY A 366 -5.03 -21.95 -6.03
CA GLY A 366 -6.24 -21.20 -5.68
C GLY A 366 -7.39 -21.45 -6.67
N LYS A 367 -7.11 -21.30 -7.97
CA LYS A 367 -8.09 -21.56 -9.04
C LYS A 367 -8.61 -22.99 -9.05
N ARG A 368 -7.77 -23.99 -8.78
CA ARG A 368 -8.20 -25.40 -8.73
C ARG A 368 -9.29 -25.64 -7.68
N HIS A 369 -9.34 -24.83 -6.63
CA HIS A 369 -10.34 -24.90 -5.56
C HIS A 369 -11.38 -23.77 -5.63
N ASN A 370 -11.42 -23.00 -6.72
CA ASN A 370 -12.27 -21.80 -6.87
C ASN A 370 -12.07 -20.76 -5.76
N VAL A 371 -10.84 -20.66 -5.25
CA VAL A 371 -10.43 -19.63 -4.29
C VAL A 371 -9.97 -18.41 -5.07
N PHE A 372 -10.53 -17.25 -4.71
CA PHE A 372 -10.15 -15.96 -5.30
C PHE A 372 -8.71 -15.60 -4.91
N VAL A 373 -7.88 -15.23 -5.88
CA VAL A 373 -6.48 -14.85 -5.64
C VAL A 373 -6.23 -13.40 -6.04
N SER A 374 -5.90 -12.59 -5.04
CA SER A 374 -5.47 -11.19 -5.18
C SER A 374 -3.98 -11.05 -4.84
N ILE A 375 -3.43 -9.87 -5.08
CA ILE A 375 -2.07 -9.46 -4.72
C ILE A 375 -2.13 -8.03 -4.19
N CYS A 376 -1.45 -7.75 -3.07
CA CYS A 376 -1.49 -6.44 -2.41
C CYS A 376 -0.11 -5.85 -2.07
N GLY A 377 0.97 -6.52 -2.48
CA GLY A 377 2.33 -6.02 -2.32
C GLY A 377 2.73 -4.98 -3.37
N GLU A 378 3.94 -4.44 -3.24
CA GLU A 378 4.46 -3.37 -4.11
C GLU A 378 4.55 -3.79 -5.58
N MET A 379 4.81 -5.06 -5.85
CA MET A 379 4.78 -5.63 -7.20
C MET A 379 3.42 -5.43 -7.90
N ALA A 380 2.31 -5.35 -7.16
CA ALA A 380 1.00 -5.03 -7.75
C ALA A 380 0.94 -3.60 -8.29
N SER A 381 1.73 -2.70 -7.68
CA SER A 381 1.83 -1.28 -8.03
C SER A 381 2.96 -1.00 -9.03
N ASP A 382 3.81 -1.98 -9.36
CA ASP A 382 4.78 -1.87 -10.45
C ASP A 382 4.07 -2.04 -11.80
N GLN A 383 4.02 -0.94 -12.56
CA GLN A 383 3.40 -0.88 -13.88
C GLN A 383 3.98 -1.90 -14.86
N VAL A 384 5.29 -2.17 -14.76
CA VAL A 384 5.98 -3.14 -15.59
C VAL A 384 5.55 -4.55 -15.21
N ALA A 385 5.29 -4.83 -13.93
CA ALA A 385 4.84 -6.14 -13.47
C ALA A 385 3.37 -6.46 -13.81
N ILE A 386 2.50 -5.45 -13.98
CA ILE A 386 1.05 -5.66 -14.22
C ILE A 386 0.75 -6.66 -15.36
N PRO A 387 1.35 -6.56 -16.57
CA PRO A 387 1.10 -7.53 -17.65
C PRO A 387 1.46 -8.97 -17.25
N LEU A 388 2.58 -9.16 -16.56
CA LEU A 388 3.01 -10.47 -16.06
C LEU A 388 1.99 -11.03 -15.05
N LEU A 389 1.59 -10.21 -14.07
CA LEU A 389 0.63 -10.56 -13.03
C LEU A 389 -0.75 -10.93 -13.60
N ILE A 390 -1.22 -10.18 -14.59
CA ILE A 390 -2.48 -10.48 -15.28
C ILE A 390 -2.35 -11.76 -16.09
N GLY A 391 -1.25 -11.96 -16.82
CA GLY A 391 -1.02 -13.16 -17.63
C GLY A 391 -0.95 -14.45 -16.79
N LEU A 392 -0.34 -14.38 -15.60
CA LEU A 392 -0.35 -15.46 -14.60
C LEU A 392 -1.78 -15.81 -14.18
N GLY A 393 -2.68 -14.84 -14.32
CA GLY A 393 -4.11 -15.03 -14.24
C GLY A 393 -4.67 -14.69 -12.87
N LEU A 394 -4.13 -13.69 -12.19
CA LEU A 394 -4.77 -13.14 -10.99
C LEU A 394 -6.23 -12.75 -11.26
N ASP A 395 -7.04 -12.81 -10.21
CA ASP A 395 -8.43 -12.34 -10.23
C ASP A 395 -8.50 -10.86 -9.88
N SER A 396 -7.54 -10.37 -9.08
CA SER A 396 -7.50 -9.00 -8.59
C SER A 396 -6.10 -8.47 -8.34
N LEU A 397 -5.96 -7.15 -8.49
CA LEU A 397 -4.81 -6.35 -8.09
C LEU A 397 -5.27 -5.36 -7.01
N SER A 398 -4.55 -5.28 -5.89
CA SER A 398 -4.74 -4.26 -4.86
C SER A 398 -3.53 -3.33 -4.84
N VAL A 399 -3.74 -2.08 -5.23
CA VAL A 399 -2.66 -1.11 -5.48
C VAL A 399 -2.85 0.18 -4.69
N SER A 400 -1.84 1.05 -4.66
CA SER A 400 -2.00 2.39 -4.09
C SER A 400 -3.16 3.15 -4.78
N PRO A 401 -4.01 3.89 -4.04
CA PRO A 401 -5.18 4.57 -4.61
C PRO A 401 -4.84 5.48 -5.80
N ALA A 402 -3.69 6.16 -5.76
CA ALA A 402 -3.22 7.04 -6.84
C ALA A 402 -2.89 6.27 -8.14
N LEU A 403 -2.56 4.98 -8.06
CA LEU A 403 -2.19 4.15 -9.21
C LEU A 403 -3.39 3.41 -9.84
N ILE A 404 -4.57 3.47 -9.23
CA ILE A 404 -5.80 2.83 -9.75
C ILE A 404 -6.08 3.23 -11.21
N PRO A 405 -6.09 4.52 -11.60
CA PRO A 405 -6.45 4.91 -12.96
C PRO A 405 -5.40 4.44 -13.99
N VAL A 406 -4.11 4.57 -13.67
CA VAL A 406 -3.01 4.12 -14.53
C VAL A 406 -3.02 2.60 -14.70
N THR A 407 -3.22 1.85 -13.61
CA THR A 407 -3.35 0.39 -13.64
C THR A 407 -4.53 -0.02 -14.52
N LYS A 408 -5.67 0.69 -14.41
CA LYS A 408 -6.85 0.46 -15.24
C LYS A 408 -6.56 0.72 -16.72
N GLN A 409 -5.84 1.79 -17.04
CA GLN A 409 -5.42 2.08 -18.41
C GLN A 409 -4.51 0.97 -18.97
N ILE A 410 -3.56 0.47 -18.18
CA ILE A 410 -2.68 -0.64 -18.58
C ILE A 410 -3.51 -1.89 -18.89
N ILE A 411 -4.41 -2.28 -17.98
CA ILE A 411 -5.32 -3.44 -18.17
C ILE A 411 -6.10 -3.31 -19.47
N ARG A 412 -6.65 -2.12 -19.74
CA ARG A 412 -7.49 -1.86 -20.92
C ARG A 412 -6.72 -1.80 -22.24
N ASN A 413 -5.40 -1.79 -22.21
CA ASN A 413 -4.53 -1.75 -23.39
C ASN A 413 -3.73 -3.03 -23.62
N ILE A 414 -4.01 -4.11 -22.89
CA ILE A 414 -3.39 -5.42 -23.11
C ILE A 414 -4.41 -6.47 -23.54
N SER A 415 -3.96 -7.44 -24.34
CA SER A 415 -4.69 -8.70 -24.57
C SER A 415 -4.22 -9.76 -23.57
N TYR A 416 -5.16 -10.45 -22.95
CA TYR A 416 -4.91 -11.59 -22.08
C TYR A 416 -4.13 -12.70 -22.80
N GLU A 417 -4.50 -13.04 -24.04
CA GLU A 417 -3.81 -14.07 -24.82
C GLU A 417 -2.33 -13.73 -25.06
N GLU A 418 -2.01 -12.45 -25.33
CA GLU A 418 -0.65 -12.00 -25.55
C GLU A 418 0.21 -12.06 -24.27
N VAL A 419 -0.35 -11.61 -23.14
CA VAL A 419 0.38 -11.68 -21.85
C VAL A 419 0.51 -13.12 -21.34
N GLN A 420 -0.38 -14.04 -21.72
CA GLN A 420 -0.17 -15.47 -21.45
C GLN A 420 1.07 -16.02 -22.17
N LYS A 421 1.29 -15.64 -23.44
CA LYS A 421 2.49 -16.02 -24.19
C LYS A 421 3.77 -15.41 -23.59
N LEU A 422 3.68 -14.20 -23.03
CA LEU A 422 4.76 -13.60 -22.26
C LEU A 422 5.10 -14.44 -21.02
N VAL A 423 4.08 -14.83 -20.26
CA VAL A 423 4.22 -15.62 -19.03
C VAL A 423 4.85 -16.98 -19.29
N GLU A 424 4.47 -17.67 -20.36
CA GLU A 424 5.09 -18.95 -20.75
C GLU A 424 6.62 -18.82 -20.89
N LYS A 425 7.09 -17.72 -21.51
CA LYS A 425 8.52 -17.44 -21.63
C LYS A 425 9.15 -17.11 -20.28
N CYS A 426 8.52 -16.24 -19.49
CA CYS A 426 9.00 -15.85 -18.16
C CYS A 426 9.15 -17.06 -17.22
N LEU A 427 8.23 -18.03 -17.26
CA LEU A 427 8.31 -19.23 -16.43
C LEU A 427 9.50 -20.13 -16.78
N THR A 428 9.95 -20.11 -18.04
CA THR A 428 11.13 -20.86 -18.51
C THR A 428 12.46 -20.15 -18.26
N ALA A 429 12.45 -18.84 -18.02
CA ALA A 429 13.65 -18.06 -17.75
C ALA A 429 14.35 -18.51 -16.46
N VAL A 430 15.67 -18.33 -16.42
CA VAL A 430 16.53 -18.81 -15.32
C VAL A 430 17.14 -17.67 -14.50
N THR A 431 17.03 -16.43 -14.96
CA THR A 431 17.51 -15.24 -14.24
C THR A 431 16.44 -14.16 -14.14
N GLU A 432 16.55 -13.30 -13.12
CA GLU A 432 15.70 -12.10 -13.00
C GLU A 432 15.83 -11.20 -14.23
N HIS A 433 17.06 -11.00 -14.71
CA HIS A 433 17.34 -10.12 -15.84
C HIS A 433 16.60 -10.55 -17.11
N GLU A 434 16.53 -11.85 -17.38
CA GLU A 434 15.74 -12.38 -18.51
C GLU A 434 14.25 -12.05 -18.37
N ILE A 435 13.66 -12.28 -17.20
CA ILE A 435 12.24 -12.01 -16.95
C ILE A 435 11.99 -10.50 -17.06
N LYS A 436 12.79 -9.68 -16.39
CA LYS A 436 12.68 -8.22 -16.43
C LYS A 436 12.77 -7.70 -17.87
N ASN A 437 13.73 -8.17 -18.65
CA ASN A 437 13.87 -7.76 -20.05
C ASN A 437 12.65 -8.16 -20.90
N LEU A 438 12.11 -9.38 -20.72
CA LEU A 438 10.92 -9.84 -21.45
C LEU A 438 9.71 -8.97 -21.14
N VAL A 439 9.50 -8.67 -19.86
CA VAL A 439 8.36 -7.89 -19.38
C VAL A 439 8.51 -6.42 -19.77
N THR A 440 9.68 -5.81 -19.60
CA THR A 440 9.96 -4.44 -20.03
C THR A 440 9.85 -4.30 -21.54
N ALA A 441 10.37 -5.23 -22.34
CA ALA A 441 10.24 -5.19 -23.80
C ALA A 441 8.78 -5.28 -24.26
N TYR A 442 7.95 -6.06 -23.56
CA TYR A 442 6.50 -6.08 -23.81
C TYR A 442 5.85 -4.75 -23.43
N PHE A 443 6.19 -4.21 -22.25
CA PHE A 443 5.65 -2.94 -21.77
C PHE A 443 6.00 -1.77 -22.71
N ASP A 444 7.25 -1.67 -23.13
CA ASP A 444 7.72 -0.63 -24.05
C ASP A 444 7.01 -0.72 -25.41
N LYS A 445 6.80 -1.94 -25.93
CA LYS A 445 6.19 -2.15 -27.24
C LYS A 445 4.67 -1.93 -27.25
N SER A 446 3.97 -2.48 -26.27
CA SER A 446 2.50 -2.55 -26.28
C SER A 446 1.84 -1.43 -25.50
N ILE A 447 2.51 -0.89 -24.48
CA ILE A 447 1.88 0.01 -23.49
C ILE A 447 2.51 1.41 -23.53
N LYS A 448 3.84 1.54 -23.59
CA LYS A 448 4.52 2.85 -23.48
C LYS A 448 4.16 3.85 -24.57
N GLU A 449 3.83 3.39 -25.78
CA GLU A 449 3.33 4.27 -26.83
C GLU A 449 1.97 4.90 -26.50
N HIS A 450 1.17 4.24 -25.65
CA HIS A 450 -0.12 4.70 -25.16
C HIS A 450 0.01 5.52 -23.85
N LEU A 451 1.13 5.41 -23.13
CA LEU A 451 1.45 6.16 -21.90
C LEU A 451 2.38 7.37 -22.14
N LYS A 452 2.46 7.89 -23.39
CA LYS A 452 3.44 8.88 -23.85
C LYS A 452 3.53 10.18 -23.03
N SER A 453 2.59 10.47 -22.14
CA SER A 453 2.62 11.61 -21.21
C SER A 453 3.54 11.41 -20.00
N PHE A 454 3.79 10.17 -19.56
CA PHE A 454 4.48 9.89 -18.29
C PHE A 454 6.00 9.67 -18.45
N PHE A 455 6.43 9.12 -19.59
CA PHE A 455 7.80 8.64 -19.82
C PHE A 455 8.59 9.44 -20.85
N VAL A 456 8.29 10.73 -21.05
CA VAL A 456 9.21 11.59 -21.79
C VAL A 456 10.47 11.75 -20.93
N ASP A 457 11.49 11.01 -21.35
CA ASP A 457 12.91 11.02 -20.95
C ASP A 457 13.29 10.14 -19.74
N ASN A 458 13.53 8.85 -20.04
CA ASN A 458 14.60 8.05 -19.41
C ASN A 458 15.73 7.85 -20.43
#